data_AF-A0A0G0GLW3-F1
#
_entry.id   AF-A0A0G0GLW3-F1
#
_cell.length_a   1.000
_cell.length_b   1.000
_cell.length_c   1.000
_cell.angle_alpha   90.00
_cell.angle_beta   90.00
_cell.angle_gamma   90.00
#
_symmetry.space_group_name_H-M   'P 1'
#
loop_
_entity.id
_entity.type
_entity.pdbx_description
1 polymer ?
#
loop_
_entity_poly.entity_id
_entity_poly.type
_entity_poly.pdbx_seq_one_letter_code
_entity_poly.pdbx_strand_id
1 'polypeptide(L)'
;MSFFGSTEYSTNSHHLHEPDIRHLASHHKVASLEDRQEKIVAEAIMAARDGEHRISMQKIHDVLYHLREQSLISEHDRSGLMVEFKDFFNRL
;
A
#
# COMPACT_ATOMS: atom_id res chain seq x y z
N MET A 1 -28.59 -6.96 -8.73
CA MET A 1 -27.21 -7.45 -8.84
C MET A 1 -26.54 -7.17 -7.51
N SER A 2 -26.24 -8.20 -6.74
CA SER A 2 -25.69 -8.06 -5.40
C SER A 2 -24.17 -7.96 -5.49
N PHE A 3 -23.63 -6.76 -5.25
CA PHE A 3 -22.20 -6.52 -5.10
C PHE A 3 -21.80 -6.88 -3.66
N PHE A 4 -21.58 -8.17 -3.39
CA PHE A 4 -20.90 -8.60 -2.17
C PHE A 4 -19.45 -8.90 -2.51
N GLY A 5 -18.67 -7.85 -2.69
CA GLY A 5 -17.22 -7.94 -2.56
C GLY A 5 -16.92 -8.13 -1.07
N SER A 6 -16.42 -9.29 -0.70
CA SER A 6 -15.81 -9.50 0.61
C SER A 6 -14.70 -8.46 0.78
N THR A 7 -14.83 -7.54 1.73
CA THR A 7 -13.71 -6.69 2.17
C THR A 7 -12.68 -7.61 2.82
N GLU A 8 -11.71 -8.09 2.03
CA GLU A 8 -10.61 -8.95 2.48
C GLU A 8 -9.67 -8.18 3.43
N TYR A 9 -9.69 -6.85 3.37
CA TYR A 9 -8.83 -5.97 4.15
C TYR A 9 -9.62 -5.08 5.11
N SER A 10 -9.01 -4.82 6.27
CA SER A 10 -9.59 -3.95 7.31
C SER A 10 -9.75 -2.52 6.82
N THR A 11 -10.91 -1.92 7.12
CA THR A 11 -11.21 -0.51 6.91
C THR A 11 -10.75 0.38 8.07
N ASN A 12 -10.26 -0.21 9.17
CA ASN A 12 -9.73 0.53 10.30
C ASN A 12 -8.47 1.29 9.88
N SER A 13 -8.44 2.59 10.15
CA SER A 13 -7.34 3.46 9.75
C SER A 13 -6.34 3.64 10.89
N HIS A 14 -5.07 3.42 10.57
CA HIS A 14 -3.95 3.54 11.50
C HIS A 14 -3.05 4.71 11.07
N HIS A 15 -2.38 5.34 12.04
CA HIS A 15 -1.37 6.34 11.73
C HIS A 15 -0.22 5.68 10.96
N LEU A 16 0.14 6.29 9.83
CA LEU A 16 1.25 5.82 9.02
C LEU A 16 2.06 7.03 8.53
N HIS A 17 3.21 7.24 9.16
CA HIS A 17 4.06 8.39 8.89
C HIS A 17 4.86 8.18 7.60
N GLU A 18 5.29 9.29 7.01
CA GLU A 18 6.04 9.25 5.75
C GLU A 18 7.32 8.38 5.82
N PRO A 19 8.15 8.42 6.89
CA PRO A 19 9.31 7.55 7.00
C PRO A 19 8.94 6.06 6.95
N ASP A 20 7.83 5.68 7.59
CA ASP A 20 7.35 4.28 7.58
C ASP A 20 6.89 3.88 6.19
N ILE A 21 6.17 4.75 5.48
CA ILE A 21 5.73 4.51 4.09
C ILE A 21 6.94 4.29 3.18
N ARG A 22 7.94 5.17 3.26
CA ARG A 22 9.16 5.06 2.44
C ARG A 22 9.94 3.80 2.77
N HIS A 23 10.00 3.41 4.04
CA HIS A 23 10.65 2.17 4.45
C HIS A 23 9.92 0.93 3.92
N LEU A 24 8.59 0.88 4.05
CA LEU A 24 7.77 -0.23 3.58
C LEU A 24 7.73 -0.35 2.05
N ALA A 25 7.80 0.78 1.34
CA ALA A 25 7.80 0.84 -0.12
C ALA A 25 9.21 0.75 -0.75
N SER A 26 10.23 0.34 0.00
CA SER A 26 11.61 0.27 -0.49
C SER A 26 11.95 -1.10 -1.10
N HIS A 27 12.92 -1.13 -2.01
CA HIS A 27 13.49 -2.33 -2.60
C HIS A 27 14.13 -3.24 -1.54
N HIS A 28 14.53 -2.69 -0.39
CA HIS A 28 14.99 -3.48 0.75
C HIS A 28 13.90 -4.39 1.31
N LYS A 29 12.62 -4.04 1.12
CA LYS A 29 11.47 -4.86 1.51
C LYS A 29 10.91 -5.67 0.34
N VAL A 30 10.86 -5.08 -0.84
CA VAL A 30 10.36 -5.73 -2.05
C VAL A 30 11.42 -5.62 -3.14
N ALA A 31 12.30 -6.62 -3.23
CA ALA A 31 13.52 -6.59 -4.06
C ALA A 31 13.29 -6.32 -5.56
N SER A 32 12.08 -6.52 -6.05
CA SER A 32 11.69 -6.26 -7.44
C SER A 32 11.29 -4.80 -7.72
N LEU A 33 11.14 -3.96 -6.69
CA LEU A 33 10.88 -2.54 -6.88
C LEU A 33 12.14 -1.81 -7.33
N GLU A 34 12.03 -1.09 -8.44
CA GLU A 34 13.02 -0.12 -8.88
C GLU A 34 12.86 1.22 -8.13
N ASP A 35 13.94 2.00 -8.00
CA ASP A 35 13.93 3.34 -7.34
C ASP A 35 12.78 4.25 -7.80
N ARG A 36 12.39 4.16 -9.07
CA ARG A 36 11.26 4.93 -9.61
C ARG A 36 9.93 4.44 -9.05
N GLN A 37 9.75 3.13 -8.96
CA GLN A 37 8.53 2.50 -8.47
C GLN A 37 8.37 2.74 -6.96
N GLU A 38 9.45 2.70 -6.19
CA GLU A 38 9.42 3.06 -4.76
C GLU A 38 8.83 4.45 -4.54
N LYS A 39 9.31 5.44 -5.31
CA LYS A 39 8.84 6.83 -5.21
C LYS A 39 7.36 6.93 -5.58
N ILE A 40 6.95 6.30 -6.68
CA ILE A 40 5.56 6.30 -7.14
C ILE A 40 4.64 5.68 -6.08
N VAL A 41 5.03 4.53 -5.51
CA VAL A 41 4.27 3.84 -4.47
C VAL A 41 4.19 4.70 -3.22
N ALA A 42 5.31 5.22 -2.73
CA ALA A 42 5.34 6.04 -1.53
C ALA A 42 4.48 7.30 -1.69
N GLU A 43 4.61 8.00 -2.82
CA GLU A 43 3.81 9.21 -3.12
C GLU A 43 2.32 8.89 -3.22
N ALA A 44 1.94 7.80 -3.89
CA ALA A 44 0.54 7.40 -4.02
C ALA A 44 -0.07 7.03 -2.66
N ILE A 45 0.65 6.30 -1.81
CA ILE A 45 0.19 5.95 -0.46
C ILE A 45 0.11 7.20 0.42
N MET A 46 1.09 8.09 0.34
CA MET A 46 1.07 9.36 1.09
C MET A 46 -0.11 10.24 0.70
N ALA A 47 -0.43 10.32 -0.60
CA ALA A 47 -1.57 11.08 -1.13
C ALA A 47 -2.92 10.45 -0.79
N ALA A 48 -2.96 9.13 -0.59
CA ALA A 48 -4.18 8.41 -0.22
C ALA A 48 -4.52 8.50 1.28
N ARG A 49 -3.61 8.99 2.12
CA ARG A 49 -3.89 9.23 3.55
C ARG A 49 -5.02 10.23 3.73
N ASP A 50 -5.69 10.16 4.88
CA ASP A 50 -6.61 11.20 5.31
C ASP A 50 -5.86 12.43 5.88
N GLY A 51 -6.63 13.44 6.30
CA GLY A 51 -6.10 14.68 6.88
C GLY A 51 -5.34 14.50 8.21
N GLU A 52 -5.35 13.31 8.80
CA GLU A 52 -4.66 12.98 10.07
C GLU A 52 -3.44 12.06 9.85
N HIS A 53 -3.00 11.89 8.59
CA HIS A 53 -1.95 10.93 8.21
C HIS A 53 -2.31 9.46 8.47
N ARG A 54 -3.60 9.13 8.44
CA ARG A 54 -4.07 7.77 8.65
C ARG A 54 -4.47 7.14 7.33
N ILE A 55 -4.33 5.82 7.29
CA ILE A 55 -4.74 5.02 6.14
C ILE A 55 -5.15 3.63 6.61
N SER A 56 -6.10 3.03 5.91
CA SER A 56 -6.54 1.66 6.15
C SER A 56 -5.88 0.68 5.18
N MET A 57 -5.81 -0.60 5.56
CA MET A 57 -5.32 -1.65 4.67
C MET A 57 -6.15 -1.76 3.39
N GLN A 58 -7.47 -1.54 3.47
CA GLN A 58 -8.32 -1.47 2.28
C GLN A 58 -7.86 -0.37 1.31
N LYS A 59 -7.55 0.83 1.83
CA LYS A 59 -7.14 1.95 0.98
C LYS A 59 -5.75 1.75 0.38
N ILE A 60 -4.83 1.12 1.13
CA ILE A 60 -3.53 0.68 0.60
C ILE A 60 -3.74 -0.33 -0.54
N HIS A 61 -4.58 -1.34 -0.33
CA HIS A 61 -4.91 -2.32 -1.36
C HIS A 61 -5.43 -1.64 -2.64
N ASP A 62 -6.37 -0.70 -2.50
CA ASP A 62 -6.98 -0.02 -3.66
C ASP A 62 -5.94 0.83 -4.41
N VAL A 63 -5.06 1.53 -3.70
CA VAL A 63 -3.96 2.29 -4.31
C VAL A 63 -3.02 1.37 -5.09
N LEU A 64 -2.55 0.29 -4.47
CA LEU A 64 -1.62 -0.64 -5.11
C LEU A 64 -2.28 -1.38 -6.29
N TYR A 65 -3.56 -1.70 -6.18
CA TYR A 65 -4.35 -2.24 -7.29
C TYR A 65 -4.39 -1.27 -8.47
N HIS A 66 -4.65 0.02 -8.23
CA HIS A 66 -4.64 1.04 -9.28
C HIS A 66 -3.27 1.23 -9.93
N LEU A 67 -2.19 1.23 -9.14
CA LEU A 67 -0.83 1.32 -9.70
C LEU A 67 -0.49 0.11 -10.58
N ARG A 68 -0.97 -1.09 -10.20
CA ARG A 68 -0.81 -2.30 -11.01
C ARG A 68 -1.60 -2.23 -12.31
N GLU A 69 -2.86 -1.81 -12.26
CA GLU A 69 -3.70 -1.63 -13.47
C GLU A 69 -3.07 -0.62 -14.44
N GLN A 70 -2.36 0.39 -13.94
CA GLN A 70 -1.60 1.36 -14.73
C GLN A 70 -0.23 0.86 -15.20
N SER A 71 0.14 -0.39 -14.90
CA SER A 71 1.45 -0.99 -15.20
C SER A 71 2.63 -0.21 -14.60
N LEU A 72 2.42 0.51 -13.50
CA LEU A 72 3.47 1.21 -12.77
C LEU A 72 4.24 0.28 -11.83
N ILE A 73 3.57 -0.77 -11.36
CA ILE A 73 4.15 -1.86 -10.57
C ILE A 73 3.64 -3.20 -11.11
N SER A 74 4.39 -4.27 -10.88
CA SER A 74 3.96 -5.63 -11.24
C SER A 74 2.98 -6.20 -10.21
N GLU A 75 2.30 -7.29 -10.57
CA GLU A 75 1.46 -8.04 -9.62
C GLU A 75 2.29 -8.66 -8.47
N HIS A 76 3.57 -8.97 -8.75
CA HIS A 76 4.51 -9.44 -7.74
C HIS A 76 4.83 -8.32 -6.73
N ASP A 77 5.11 -7.11 -7.21
CA ASP A 77 5.36 -5.94 -6.35
C ASP A 77 4.13 -5.62 -5.49
N ARG A 78 2.95 -5.59 -6.11
CA ARG A 78 1.67 -5.37 -5.41
C ARG A 78 1.51 -6.35 -4.26
N SER A 79 1.73 -7.64 -4.52
CA SER A 79 1.59 -8.69 -3.53
C SER A 79 2.62 -8.57 -2.40
N GLY A 80 3.88 -8.28 -2.75
CA GLY A 80 4.96 -8.07 -1.77
C GLY A 80 4.68 -6.88 -0.86
N LEU A 81 4.29 -5.75 -1.44
CA LEU A 81 3.92 -4.54 -0.70
C LEU A 81 2.75 -4.82 0.25
N MET A 82 1.71 -5.53 -0.21
CA MET A 82 0.58 -5.89 0.65
C MET A 82 0.97 -6.74 1.86
N VAL A 83 1.95 -7.64 1.71
CA VAL A 83 2.50 -8.42 2.84
C VAL A 83 3.20 -7.49 3.83
N GLU A 84 4.07 -6.60 3.35
CA GLU A 84 4.83 -5.68 4.21
C GLU A 84 3.92 -4.72 4.99
N PHE A 85 2.91 -4.14 4.33
CA PHE A 85 1.92 -3.28 5.01
C PHE A 85 1.07 -4.07 6.01
N LYS A 86 0.66 -5.29 5.67
CA LYS A 86 -0.11 -6.15 6.59
C LYS A 86 0.71 -6.50 7.83
N ASP A 87 1.98 -6.84 7.65
CA ASP A 87 2.90 -7.17 8.73
C ASP A 87 3.18 -5.97 9.64
N PHE A 88 3.25 -4.77 9.09
CA PHE A 88 3.33 -3.54 9.88
C PHE A 88 2.06 -3.31 10.71
N PHE A 89 0.88 -3.40 10.09
CA PHE A 89 -0.41 -3.16 10.77
C PHE A 89 -0.68 -4.19 11.88
N ASN A 90 -0.23 -5.43 11.71
CA ASN A 90 -0.34 -6.47 12.75
C ASN A 90 0.54 -6.22 13.99
N ARG A 91 1.51 -5.29 13.91
CA ARG A 91 2.41 -4.93 15.01
C ARG A 91 2.00 -3.64 15.74
N LEU A 92 0.99 -2.93 15.24
CA LEU A 92 0.39 -1.75 15.88
C LEU A 92 -0.60 -2.14 16.97
#